data_AF-A0A6V6Z8R8-F1
#
_entry.id   AF-A0A6V6Z8R8-F1
#
_cell.length_a   1.000
_cell.length_b   1.000
_cell.length_c   1.000
_cell.angle_alpha   90.00
_cell.angle_beta   90.00
_cell.angle_gamma   90.00
#
_symmetry.space_group_name_H-M   'P 1'
#
loop_
_entity.id
_entity.type
_entity.pdbx_description
1 polymer ?
#
loop_
_entity_poly.entity_id
_entity_poly.type
_entity_poly.pdbx_seq_one_letter_code
_entity_poly.pdbx_strand_id
1 'polypeptide(L)'
;MINSNISDQEAKARLDFLDIINSFLFEDVPVKIKGEIQYRKRGILTDGEKICLSQERAAIRDFLSYKKGEIDKKQVRNYKVSDKIEDKINTCVIIIKQTNWLKTFKRQYY
;
A
#
# COMPACT_ATOMS: atom_id res chain seq x y z
N MET A 1 -8.15 12.59 6.47
CA MET A 1 -8.60 13.20 5.20
C MET A 1 -7.42 13.33 4.28
N ILE A 2 -7.57 13.04 2.98
CA ILE A 2 -6.65 13.59 1.98
C ILE A 2 -6.95 15.09 2.01
N ASN A 3 -6.09 15.85 2.70
CA ASN A 3 -6.27 17.29 2.82
C ASN A 3 -6.33 17.89 1.42
N SER A 4 -7.23 18.83 1.21
CA SER A 4 -7.37 19.62 -0.03
C SER A 4 -6.09 20.37 -0.45
N ASN A 5 -5.04 20.29 0.37
CA ASN A 5 -3.76 20.97 0.22
C ASN A 5 -2.61 20.04 -0.23
N ILE A 6 -2.85 18.74 -0.45
CA ILE A 6 -1.79 17.89 -1.03
C ILE A 6 -1.64 18.21 -2.51
N SER A 7 -0.40 18.40 -2.96
CA SER A 7 -0.06 18.54 -4.37
C SER A 7 -0.21 17.20 -5.11
N ASP A 8 -0.37 17.28 -6.44
CA ASP A 8 -0.43 16.10 -7.31
C ASP A 8 0.85 15.25 -7.17
N GLN A 9 1.99 15.89 -6.94
CA GLN A 9 3.27 15.22 -6.73
C GLN A 9 3.30 14.45 -5.40
N GLU A 10 2.80 15.04 -4.31
CA GLU A 10 2.69 14.36 -3.02
C GLU A 10 1.70 13.19 -3.07
N ALA A 11 0.57 13.37 -3.77
CA ALA A 11 -0.41 12.31 -4.01
C ALA A 11 0.23 11.13 -4.75
N LYS A 12 0.95 11.40 -5.84
CA LYS A 12 1.66 10.38 -6.61
C LYS A 12 2.73 9.67 -5.78
N ALA A 13 3.55 10.42 -5.04
CA ALA A 13 4.57 9.84 -4.18
C ALA A 13 3.98 8.92 -3.11
N ARG A 14 2.86 9.33 -2.48
CA ARG A 14 2.14 8.50 -1.51
C ARG A 14 1.55 7.25 -2.16
N LEU A 15 0.97 7.36 -3.36
CA LEU A 15 0.42 6.21 -4.08
C LEU A 15 1.53 5.19 -4.43
N ASP A 16 2.66 5.65 -4.97
CA ASP A 16 3.80 4.81 -5.33
C ASP A 16 4.35 4.09 -4.09
N PHE A 17 4.45 4.82 -2.97
CA PHE A 17 4.84 4.26 -1.68
C PHE A 17 3.87 3.15 -1.23
N LEU A 18 2.56 3.42 -1.24
CA LEU A 18 1.55 2.42 -0.84
C LEU A 18 1.51 1.21 -1.78
N ASP A 19 1.82 1.39 -3.07
CA ASP A 19 1.94 0.29 -4.03
C ASP A 19 3.12 -0.64 -3.71
N ILE A 20 4.26 -0.09 -3.25
CA ILE A 20 5.40 -0.87 -2.75
C ILE A 20 4.99 -1.67 -1.51
N ILE A 21 4.36 -1.01 -0.54
CA ILE A 21 3.89 -1.66 0.70
C ILE A 21 2.89 -2.77 0.39
N ASN A 22 1.96 -2.52 -0.52
CA ASN A 22 1.00 -3.52 -0.95
C ASN A 22 1.73 -4.71 -1.61
N SER A 23 2.67 -4.47 -2.51
CA SER A 23 3.42 -5.55 -3.15
C SER A 23 4.19 -6.41 -2.14
N PHE A 24 4.81 -5.77 -1.14
CA PHE A 24 5.52 -6.46 -0.05
C PHE A 24 4.57 -7.31 0.82
N LEU A 25 3.40 -6.79 1.16
CA LEU A 25 2.42 -7.51 2.00
C LEU A 25 1.80 -8.71 1.28
N PHE A 26 1.59 -8.59 -0.04
CA PHE A 26 0.93 -9.59 -0.87
C PHE A 26 1.90 -10.54 -1.59
N GLU A 27 3.21 -10.41 -1.39
CA GLU A 27 4.16 -11.43 -1.81
C GLU A 27 4.02 -12.69 -0.92
N ASP A 28 4.12 -13.86 -1.55
CA ASP A 28 4.14 -15.14 -0.86
C ASP A 28 5.51 -15.41 -0.23
N VAL A 29 5.54 -15.61 1.08
CA VAL A 29 6.73 -16.00 1.82
C VAL A 29 6.68 -17.46 2.22
N PRO A 30 7.81 -18.20 2.10
CA PRO A 30 7.89 -19.56 2.60
C PRO A 30 7.88 -19.57 4.13
N VAL A 31 7.02 -20.39 4.72
CA VAL A 31 6.85 -20.58 6.16
C VAL A 31 6.89 -22.08 6.44
N LYS A 32 7.72 -22.51 7.38
CA LYS A 32 7.82 -23.92 7.76
C LYS A 32 6.77 -24.28 8.81
N ILE A 33 5.86 -25.19 8.47
CA ILE A 33 4.77 -25.64 9.35
C ILE A 33 4.79 -27.16 9.39
N LYS A 34 4.97 -27.74 10.58
CA LYS A 34 5.02 -29.21 10.78
C LYS A 34 6.01 -29.95 9.86
N GLY A 35 7.12 -29.29 9.50
CA GLY A 35 8.14 -29.87 8.63
C GLY A 35 7.98 -29.55 7.14
N GLU A 36 6.83 -29.05 6.71
CA GLU A 36 6.53 -28.69 5.32
C GLU A 36 6.71 -27.20 5.07
N ILE A 37 7.13 -26.83 3.86
CA ILE A 37 7.18 -25.43 3.42
C ILE A 37 5.81 -25.07 2.85
N GLN A 38 5.16 -24.08 3.45
CA GLN A 38 3.92 -23.48 2.95
C GLN A 38 4.18 -22.03 2.55
N TYR A 39 3.53 -21.57 1.49
CA TYR A 39 3.62 -20.18 1.05
C TYR A 39 2.44 -19.39 1.60
N ARG A 40 2.72 -18.31 2.34
CA ARG A 40 1.70 -17.46 2.96
C ARG A 40 1.98 -16.00 2.73
N LYS A 41 0.94 -15.17 2.75
CA LYS A 41 1.10 -13.71 2.81
C LYS A 41 1.64 -13.27 4.16
N ARG A 42 2.29 -12.12 4.21
CA ARG A 42 2.82 -11.56 5.46
C ARG A 42 1.68 -11.17 6.40
N GLY A 43 1.76 -11.64 7.64
CA GLY A 43 0.76 -11.38 8.70
C GLY A 43 0.94 -10.05 9.44
N ILE A 44 1.56 -9.04 8.82
CA ILE A 44 1.81 -7.74 9.47
C ILE A 44 0.51 -6.94 9.61
N LEU A 45 -0.29 -6.92 8.53
CA LEU A 45 -1.64 -6.38 8.51
C LEU A 45 -2.64 -7.53 8.48
N THR A 46 -3.73 -7.37 9.24
CA THR A 46 -4.94 -8.19 9.09
C THR A 46 -5.61 -7.90 7.75
N ASP A 47 -6.51 -8.78 7.31
CA ASP A 47 -7.20 -8.59 6.03
C ASP A 47 -8.07 -7.33 6.01
N GLY A 48 -8.69 -6.96 7.14
CA GLY A 48 -9.39 -5.68 7.30
C GLY A 48 -8.46 -4.48 7.13
N GLU A 49 -7.26 -4.53 7.70
CA GLU A 49 -6.28 -3.44 7.57
C GLU A 49 -5.72 -3.34 6.13
N LYS A 50 -5.58 -4.47 5.41
CA LYS A 50 -5.23 -4.47 3.98
C LYS A 50 -6.32 -3.84 3.11
N ILE A 51 -7.59 -4.02 3.48
CA ILE A 51 -8.72 -3.34 2.83
C ILE A 51 -8.61 -1.83 3.06
N CYS A 52 -8.31 -1.37 4.27
CA CYS A 52 -8.08 0.04 4.58
C CYS A 52 -6.95 0.64 3.72
N LEU A 53 -5.81 -0.04 3.61
CA LEU A 53 -4.71 0.37 2.72
C LEU A 53 -5.19 0.52 1.26
N SER A 54 -5.99 -0.44 0.79
CA SER A 54 -6.55 -0.42 -0.56
C SER A 54 -7.54 0.73 -0.77
N GLN A 55 -8.32 1.08 0.25
CA GLN A 55 -9.22 2.24 0.22
C GLN A 55 -8.46 3.57 0.12
N GLU A 56 -7.34 3.73 0.84
CA GLU A 56 -6.51 4.92 0.70
C GLU A 56 -5.88 5.02 -0.69
N ARG A 57 -5.33 3.92 -1.21
CA ARG A 57 -4.81 3.87 -2.59
C ARG A 57 -5.87 4.29 -3.60
N ALA A 58 -7.09 3.81 -3.42
CA ALA A 58 -8.20 4.11 -4.31
C ALA A 58 -8.65 5.58 -4.19
N ALA A 59 -8.70 6.14 -2.99
CA ALA A 59 -8.96 7.56 -2.76
C ALA A 59 -7.91 8.48 -3.41
N ILE A 60 -6.62 8.10 -3.33
CA ILE A 60 -5.55 8.86 -3.99
C ILE A 60 -5.66 8.77 -5.52
N ARG A 61 -6.00 7.60 -6.07
CA ARG A 61 -6.24 7.44 -7.52
C ARG A 61 -7.40 8.31 -7.99
N ASP A 62 -8.51 8.32 -7.26
CA ASP A 62 -9.65 9.18 -7.59
C ASP A 62 -9.26 10.66 -7.58
N PHE A 63 -8.47 11.09 -6.58
CA PHE A 63 -7.98 12.46 -6.53
C PHE A 63 -7.15 12.82 -7.76
N LEU A 64 -6.23 11.94 -8.17
CA LEU A 64 -5.41 12.14 -9.38
C LEU A 64 -6.27 12.13 -10.65
N SER A 65 -7.28 11.26 -10.75
CA SER A 65 -8.23 11.22 -11.86
C SER A 65 -9.08 12.50 -11.93
N TYR A 66 -9.53 13.02 -10.79
CA TYR A 66 -10.24 14.30 -10.72
C TYR A 66 -9.35 15.45 -11.22
N LYS A 67 -8.08 15.49 -10.80
CA LYS A 67 -7.12 16.52 -11.26
C LYS A 67 -6.89 16.49 -12.77
N LYS A 68 -7.00 15.32 -13.38
CA LYS A 68 -6.93 15.13 -14.84
C LYS A 68 -8.25 15.38 -15.56
N GLY A 69 -9.33 15.65 -14.85
CA GLY A 69 -10.67 15.84 -15.43
C GLY A 69 -11.36 14.54 -15.85
N GLU A 70 -10.92 13.39 -15.36
CA GLU A 70 -11.49 12.07 -15.70
C GLU A 70 -12.77 11.77 -14.91
N ILE A 71 -12.92 12.35 -13.70
CA ILE A 71 -14.08 12.17 -12.82
C ILE A 71 -14.47 13.51 -12.16
N ASP A 72 -15.71 13.59 -11.66
CA ASP A 72 -16.18 14.73 -10.88
C ASP A 72 -15.63 14.72 -9.45
N LYS A 73 -15.47 15.92 -8.85
CA LYS A 73 -15.04 16.08 -7.45
C LYS A 73 -15.90 15.28 -6.45
N LYS A 74 -17.21 15.17 -6.71
CA LYS A 74 -18.16 14.40 -5.87
C LYS A 74 -17.91 12.89 -5.86
N GLN A 75 -17.18 12.38 -6.86
CA GLN A 75 -16.82 10.97 -6.98
C GLN A 75 -15.53 10.64 -6.24
N VAL A 76 -14.78 11.65 -5.79
CA VAL A 76 -13.51 11.46 -5.09
C VAL A 76 -13.77 10.98 -3.66
N ARG A 77 -13.34 9.74 -3.38
CA ARG A 77 -13.32 9.21 -2.01
C ARG A 77 -12.36 10.02 -1.14
N ASN A 78 -12.78 10.36 0.07
CA ASN A 78 -11.91 10.98 1.07
C ASN A 78 -11.58 9.96 2.17
N TYR A 79 -10.48 9.24 1.97
CA TYR A 79 -10.04 8.22 2.89
C TYR A 79 -8.54 8.32 3.16
N LYS A 80 -8.17 8.19 4.44
CA LYS A 80 -6.79 8.02 4.89
C LYS A 80 -6.83 6.93 5.96
N VAL A 81 -5.87 6.00 5.94
CA VAL A 81 -5.78 4.99 7.00
C VAL A 81 -5.55 5.65 8.37
N SER A 82 -5.90 4.93 9.43
CA SER A 82 -5.67 5.39 10.80
C SER A 82 -4.19 5.34 11.17
N ASP A 83 -3.80 6.09 12.20
CA ASP A 83 -2.41 6.13 12.69
C ASP A 83 -1.91 4.74 13.10
N LYS A 84 -2.79 3.90 13.68
CA LYS A 84 -2.49 2.50 13.98
C LYS A 84 -2.06 1.70 12.75
N ILE A 85 -2.66 1.96 11.58
CA ILE A 85 -2.30 1.29 10.33
C ILE A 85 -1.02 1.92 9.77
N GLU A 86 -0.80 3.24 9.90
CA GLU A 86 0.47 3.88 9.55
C GLU A 86 1.65 3.30 10.32
N ASP A 87 1.51 3.03 11.61
CA ASP A 87 2.58 2.41 12.40
C ASP A 87 2.97 1.02 11.86
N LYS A 88 1.99 0.25 11.41
CA LYS A 88 2.21 -1.04 10.74
C LYS A 88 2.84 -0.87 9.36
N ILE A 89 2.45 0.14 8.60
CA ILE A 89 3.08 0.49 7.33
C ILE A 89 4.56 0.86 7.57
N ASN A 90 4.86 1.64 8.60
CA ASN A 90 6.24 1.96 8.98
C ASN A 90 7.04 0.71 9.39
N THR A 91 6.39 -0.23 10.07
CA THR A 91 6.97 -1.55 10.36
C THR A 91 7.36 -2.30 9.07
N CYS A 92 6.48 -2.29 8.04
CA CYS A 92 6.81 -2.85 6.73
C CYS A 92 8.06 -2.18 6.13
N VAL A 93 8.19 -0.85 6.23
CA VAL A 93 9.37 -0.11 5.73
C VAL A 93 10.66 -0.58 6.40
N ILE A 94 10.63 -0.76 7.73
CA ILE A 94 11.79 -1.26 8.48
C ILE A 94 12.20 -2.64 7.96
N ILE A 95 11.24 -3.56 7.81
CA ILE A 95 11.52 -4.92 7.34
C ILE A 95 12.07 -4.89 5.91
N ILE A 96 11.44 -4.14 5.00
CA ILE A 96 11.91 -4.00 3.61
C ILE A 96 13.38 -3.56 3.55
N LYS A 97 13.77 -2.61 4.40
CA LYS A 97 15.15 -2.13 4.50
C LYS A 97 16.09 -3.20 5.06
N GLN A 98 15.70 -3.85 6.17
CA GLN A 98 16.51 -4.88 6.82
C GLN A 98 16.75 -6.11 5.94
N THR A 99 15.72 -6.54 5.20
CA THR A 99 15.82 -7.70 4.30
C THR A 99 16.33 -7.32 2.92
N ASN A 100 16.61 -6.03 2.66
CA ASN A 100 17.03 -5.50 1.37
C ASN A 100 16.08 -5.94 0.22
N TRP A 101 14.79 -6.05 0.54
CA TRP A 101 13.79 -6.71 -0.29
C TRP A 101 13.61 -6.04 -1.66
N LEU A 102 13.74 -4.72 -1.72
CA LEU A 102 13.63 -3.97 -2.98
C LEU A 102 14.67 -4.37 -4.02
N LYS A 103 15.85 -4.87 -3.62
CA LYS A 103 16.87 -5.33 -4.60
C LYS A 103 16.52 -6.69 -5.21
N THR A 104 15.76 -7.51 -4.49
CA THR A 104 15.31 -8.83 -4.95
C THR A 104 13.93 -8.76 -5.61
N PHE A 105 13.16 -7.72 -5.33
CA PHE A 105 11.85 -7.49 -5.91
C PHE A 105 11.95 -6.99 -7.35
N LYS A 106 11.79 -7.89 -8.32
CA LYS A 106 11.55 -7.52 -9.73
C LYS A 106 10.06 -7.30 -9.93
N ARG A 107 9.63 -6.04 -10.01
CA ARG A 107 8.27 -5.70 -10.45
C ARG A 107 8.15 -6.08 -11.93
N GLN A 108 7.74 -7.32 -12.22
CA GLN A 108 7.45 -7.75 -13.58
C GLN A 108 6.16 -7.06 -14.01
N TYR A 109 6.29 -5.96 -14.75
CA TYR A 109 5.21 -5.49 -15.60
C TYR A 109 5.25 -6.40 -16.83
N TYR A 110 4.28 -7.31 -16.92
CA TYR A 110 3.94 -7.98 -18.17
C TYR A 110 3.03 -7.07 -18.99
#